data_AF-A0A9J7E0V2-F1
#
_entry.id   AF-A0A9J7E0V2-F1
#
_cell.length_a   1.000
_cell.length_b   1.000
_cell.length_c   1.000
_cell.angle_alpha   90.00
_cell.angle_beta   90.00
_cell.angle_gamma   90.00
#
_symmetry.space_group_name_H-M   'P 1'
#
loop_
_entity.id
_entity.type
_entity.pdbx_description
1 polymer ?
#
loop_
_entity_poly.entity_id
_entity_poly.type
_entity_poly.pdbx_seq_one_letter_code
_entity_poly.pdbx_strand_id
1 'polypeptide(L)'
;MSDILRPQVKWIEGRCYRVNDPAVDTTTFHEHDLYENDMTYNDTIDEDEEEDDFEVVKVDNSRYSTKFHVSKHYLGSIIGKKGAIRMRIERDTKTDIKIPRQGQDGDVAIFGPTAQNVKAARRRINMIVVSSRMKQKYTHFISIPMNHTDVQKRFEEFKESVMRECPGRGLDSSLFIQPSKLHLTIGVMCLMDNEERLFVSKLLTEAKEKIIMPVLRGHLPLKIRLKGLSYMNDDPSQIDVLYGLVQEEGGPQGLIQQIADGLVQYFNKAGFMKDNEYDLENVKLHVTLINSKYRVRSESASLENSESKSTRQQRESFDGRGVLQKFADYDFGTVELTAVHLSQRHTMGPDGYYQPTCVVPCH
;
A
#
# COMPACT_ATOMS: atom_id res chain seq x y z
N MET A 1 -37.38 -7.20 -2.13
CA MET A 1 -36.67 -5.95 -1.83
C MET A 1 -37.18 -5.43 -0.50
N SER A 2 -36.36 -5.54 0.54
CA SER A 2 -36.67 -5.06 1.89
C SER A 2 -36.66 -3.52 1.92
N ASP A 3 -37.66 -2.95 2.57
CA ASP A 3 -37.77 -1.49 2.79
C ASP A 3 -36.58 -1.01 3.63
N ILE A 4 -35.72 -0.17 3.04
CA ILE A 4 -34.47 0.32 3.65
C ILE A 4 -34.76 1.12 4.93
N LEU A 5 -35.95 1.73 5.04
CA LEU A 5 -36.38 2.51 6.20
C LEU A 5 -36.98 1.64 7.32
N ARG A 6 -37.22 0.35 7.07
CA ARG A 6 -37.78 -0.61 8.05
C ARG A 6 -37.12 -1.99 7.92
N PRO A 7 -35.84 -2.13 8.30
CA PRO A 7 -35.15 -3.40 8.16
C PRO A 7 -35.69 -4.45 9.12
N GLN A 8 -35.66 -5.72 8.71
CA GLN A 8 -35.91 -6.82 9.63
C GLN A 8 -34.84 -6.84 10.72
N VAL A 9 -35.26 -7.03 11.96
CA VAL A 9 -34.38 -7.08 13.14
C VAL A 9 -34.61 -8.37 13.92
N LYS A 10 -33.56 -8.87 14.56
CA LYS A 10 -33.55 -10.05 15.43
C LYS A 10 -32.99 -9.68 16.79
N TRP A 11 -33.68 -10.08 17.85
CA TRP A 11 -33.24 -9.86 19.22
C TRP A 11 -32.60 -11.13 19.79
N ILE A 12 -31.39 -11.01 20.34
CA ILE A 12 -30.65 -12.11 20.99
C ILE A 12 -30.08 -11.57 22.30
N GLU A 13 -30.41 -12.21 23.42
CA GLU A 13 -29.92 -11.86 24.78
C GLU A 13 -30.05 -10.35 25.12
N GLY A 14 -31.18 -9.75 24.74
CA GLY A 14 -31.47 -8.34 25.01
C GLY A 14 -30.79 -7.34 24.07
N ARG A 15 -30.03 -7.79 23.07
CA ARG A 15 -29.42 -6.95 22.03
C ARG A 15 -30.13 -7.12 20.69
N CYS A 16 -30.35 -6.00 20.00
CA CYS A 16 -31.06 -5.95 18.72
C CYS A 16 -30.06 -5.93 17.55
N TYR A 17 -30.24 -6.84 16.60
CA TYR A 17 -29.40 -7.01 15.42
C TYR A 17 -30.22 -6.80 14.15
N ARG A 18 -29.69 -6.06 13.18
CA ARG A 18 -30.30 -5.95 11.85
C ARG A 18 -30.05 -7.24 11.06
N VAL A 19 -31.09 -7.83 10.50
CA VAL A 19 -31.00 -9.01 9.63
C VAL A 19 -30.72 -8.52 8.22
N ASN A 20 -29.52 -8.77 7.73
CA ASN A 20 -29.17 -8.52 6.33
C ASN A 20 -29.74 -9.65 5.47
N ASP A 21 -30.46 -9.27 4.41
CA ASP A 21 -31.05 -10.23 3.47
C ASP A 21 -29.92 -10.93 2.69
N PRO A 22 -29.78 -12.27 2.80
CA PRO A 22 -28.73 -13.02 2.12
C PRO A 22 -28.87 -13.02 0.59
N ALA A 23 -29.99 -12.52 0.04
CA ALA A 23 -30.18 -12.30 -1.39
C ALA A 23 -29.60 -10.96 -1.89
N VAL A 24 -29.08 -10.10 -1.01
CA VAL A 24 -28.27 -8.94 -1.41
C VAL A 24 -26.84 -9.42 -1.61
N ASP A 25 -26.64 -10.13 -2.73
CA ASP A 25 -25.33 -10.30 -3.32
C ASP A 25 -24.72 -8.90 -3.51
N THR A 26 -23.70 -8.57 -2.71
CA THR A 26 -22.71 -7.56 -3.09
C THR A 26 -21.93 -8.10 -4.29
N THR A 27 -22.61 -8.08 -5.44
CA THR A 27 -22.06 -8.35 -6.75
C THR A 27 -20.94 -7.36 -6.99
N THR A 28 -19.74 -7.88 -7.20
CA THR A 28 -18.54 -7.18 -7.68
C THR A 28 -18.68 -6.74 -9.15
N PHE A 29 -19.90 -6.45 -9.57
CA PHE A 29 -20.29 -6.03 -10.93
C PHE A 29 -21.20 -4.78 -10.95
N HIS A 30 -21.41 -4.12 -9.80
CA HIS A 30 -21.97 -2.76 -9.75
C HIS A 30 -20.91 -1.65 -9.72
N GLU A 31 -19.64 -1.94 -10.03
CA GLU A 31 -18.58 -0.92 -10.14
C GLU A 31 -18.54 -0.23 -11.52
N HIS A 32 -19.42 -0.59 -12.47
CA HIS A 32 -19.41 0.00 -13.81
C HIS A 32 -20.57 0.96 -14.15
N ASP A 33 -21.47 1.24 -13.21
CA ASP A 33 -22.56 2.21 -13.40
C ASP A 33 -22.63 3.34 -12.33
N LEU A 34 -21.62 3.47 -11.46
CA LEU A 34 -21.49 4.60 -10.53
C LEU A 34 -20.87 5.85 -11.18
N TYR A 35 -20.85 5.94 -12.51
CA TYR A 35 -20.10 6.97 -13.24
C TYR A 35 -20.74 8.35 -13.34
N GLU A 36 -21.96 8.57 -12.83
CA GLU A 36 -22.62 9.86 -13.07
C GLU A 36 -23.25 10.54 -11.84
N ASN A 37 -23.29 9.97 -10.62
CA ASN A 37 -24.11 10.58 -9.56
C ASN A 37 -23.59 10.65 -8.10
N ASP A 38 -22.31 10.38 -7.82
CA ASP A 38 -21.79 10.57 -6.44
C ASP A 38 -20.38 11.18 -6.36
N MET A 39 -19.95 11.92 -7.39
CA MET A 39 -18.84 12.87 -7.23
C MET A 39 -19.37 14.22 -6.79
N THR A 40 -19.93 14.29 -5.58
CA THR A 40 -19.91 15.55 -4.83
C THR A 40 -18.45 15.86 -4.56
N TYR A 41 -17.90 16.75 -5.38
CA TYR A 41 -16.70 17.51 -5.03
C TYR A 41 -17.04 18.21 -3.72
N ASN A 42 -16.62 17.66 -2.59
CA ASN A 42 -16.54 18.46 -1.38
C ASN A 42 -15.48 19.52 -1.67
N ASP A 43 -15.97 20.71 -2.01
CA ASP A 43 -15.21 21.93 -2.29
C ASP A 43 -14.70 22.55 -0.98
N THR A 44 -14.36 21.72 0.02
CA THR A 44 -13.52 22.15 1.12
C THR A 44 -12.12 22.26 0.56
N ILE A 45 -11.89 23.39 -0.11
CA ILE A 45 -10.59 23.99 -0.25
C ILE A 45 -10.12 24.19 1.18
N ASP A 46 -9.41 23.21 1.74
CA ASP A 46 -8.44 23.54 2.76
C ASP A 46 -7.44 24.44 2.05
N GLU A 47 -7.62 25.74 2.24
CA GLU A 47 -6.64 26.79 1.94
C GLU A 47 -5.46 26.65 2.91
N ASP A 48 -4.96 25.43 3.08
CA ASP A 48 -3.61 25.28 3.58
C ASP A 48 -2.72 25.83 2.45
N GLU A 49 -2.20 27.04 2.69
CA GLU A 49 -1.00 27.58 2.07
C GLU A 49 0.20 26.66 2.39
N GLU A 50 0.09 25.35 2.16
CA GLU A 50 1.28 24.54 1.95
C GLU A 50 1.96 25.12 0.70
N GLU A 51 3.22 25.53 0.86
CA GLU A 51 4.07 25.92 -0.27
C GLU A 51 3.99 24.80 -1.31
N ASP A 52 3.31 25.07 -2.43
CA ASP A 52 3.30 24.11 -3.52
C ASP A 52 4.76 23.80 -3.89
N ASP A 53 5.20 22.55 -3.68
CA ASP A 53 6.55 22.05 -3.97
C ASP A 53 6.89 22.03 -5.48
N PHE A 54 6.11 22.73 -6.31
CA PHE A 54 6.26 22.74 -7.75
C PHE A 54 6.39 24.14 -8.35
N GLU A 55 7.31 24.23 -9.32
CA GLU A 55 7.62 25.47 -10.00
C GLU A 55 6.52 25.88 -11.00
N VAL A 56 6.20 27.18 -10.98
CA VAL A 56 5.39 27.84 -12.00
C VAL A 56 6.22 28.93 -12.65
N VAL A 57 6.49 28.78 -13.95
CA VAL A 57 7.33 29.71 -14.71
C VAL A 57 6.48 30.73 -15.45
N LYS A 58 6.95 31.98 -15.52
CA LYS A 58 6.36 33.00 -16.38
C LYS A 58 6.82 32.78 -17.82
N VAL A 59 5.88 32.51 -18.73
CA VAL A 59 6.16 32.21 -20.15
C VAL A 59 6.33 33.50 -20.95
N ASP A 60 5.44 34.47 -20.70
CA ASP A 60 5.46 35.78 -21.34
C ASP A 60 4.80 36.83 -20.41
N ASN A 61 4.60 38.06 -20.90
CA ASN A 61 4.01 39.15 -20.10
C ASN A 61 2.59 38.86 -19.59
N SER A 62 1.92 37.83 -20.12
CA SER A 62 0.51 37.54 -19.89
C SER A 62 0.22 36.10 -19.41
N ARG A 63 1.22 35.20 -19.41
CA ARG A 63 1.00 33.79 -19.14
C ARG A 63 2.04 33.16 -18.23
N TYR A 64 1.55 32.24 -17.40
CA TYR A 64 2.31 31.36 -16.53
C TYR A 64 2.10 29.92 -16.97
N SER A 65 3.05 29.05 -16.68
CA SER A 65 2.97 27.63 -17.01
C SER A 65 3.67 26.74 -16.00
N THR A 66 3.18 25.50 -15.91
CA THR A 66 3.87 24.42 -15.23
C THR A 66 3.81 23.17 -16.10
N LYS A 67 4.83 22.31 -15.99
CA LYS A 67 4.92 21.02 -16.68
C LYS A 67 5.25 19.94 -15.67
N PHE A 68 4.66 18.77 -15.84
CA PHE A 68 4.91 17.62 -15.00
C PHE A 68 4.56 16.32 -15.70
N HIS A 69 5.30 15.26 -15.36
CA HIS A 69 5.04 13.93 -15.85
C HIS A 69 3.74 13.38 -15.26
N VAL A 70 2.95 12.74 -16.11
CA VAL A 70 1.80 11.92 -15.69
C VAL A 70 1.85 10.64 -16.49
N SER A 71 1.80 9.49 -15.80
CA SER A 71 1.77 8.21 -16.49
C SER A 71 0.61 8.12 -17.48
N LYS A 72 0.87 7.54 -18.65
CA LYS A 72 -0.13 7.35 -19.72
C LYS A 72 -1.38 6.61 -19.23
N HIS A 73 -1.23 5.77 -18.19
CA HIS A 73 -2.33 5.07 -17.53
C HIS A 73 -3.38 6.05 -16.96
N TYR A 74 -2.96 7.20 -16.43
CA TYR A 74 -3.85 8.15 -15.76
C TYR A 74 -4.39 9.26 -16.68
N LEU A 75 -3.86 9.40 -17.90
CA LEU A 75 -4.29 10.46 -18.83
C LEU A 75 -5.78 10.36 -19.17
N GLY A 76 -6.30 9.13 -19.31
CA GLY A 76 -7.73 8.91 -19.55
C GLY A 76 -8.62 9.47 -18.44
N SER A 77 -8.20 9.34 -17.18
CA SER A 77 -8.91 9.87 -16.00
C SER A 77 -8.92 11.40 -15.98
N ILE A 78 -7.85 12.06 -16.44
CA ILE A 78 -7.76 13.52 -16.54
C ILE A 78 -8.64 14.05 -17.68
N ILE A 79 -8.63 13.37 -18.84
CA ILE A 79 -9.43 13.76 -20.00
C ILE A 79 -10.93 13.59 -19.68
N GLY A 80 -11.31 12.43 -19.14
CA GLY A 80 -12.69 12.07 -18.88
C GLY A 80 -13.49 11.77 -20.16
N LYS A 81 -14.73 11.29 -19.99
CA LYS A 81 -15.65 10.95 -21.09
C LYS A 81 -15.83 12.18 -22.00
N LYS A 82 -15.50 12.03 -23.29
CA LYS A 82 -15.54 13.10 -24.30
C LYS A 82 -14.74 14.38 -23.90
N GLY A 83 -13.73 14.27 -23.04
CA GLY A 83 -12.94 15.42 -22.58
C GLY A 83 -13.60 16.27 -21.48
N ALA A 84 -14.73 15.82 -20.92
CA ALA A 84 -15.55 16.63 -20.02
C ALA A 84 -14.81 17.08 -18.75
N ILE A 85 -13.92 16.25 -18.21
CA ILE A 85 -13.18 16.56 -16.98
C ILE A 85 -12.12 17.62 -17.26
N ARG A 86 -11.31 17.44 -18.31
CA ARG A 86 -10.33 18.44 -18.73
C ARG A 86 -11.00 19.80 -19.00
N MET A 87 -12.08 19.82 -19.80
CA MET A 87 -12.81 21.06 -20.12
C MET A 87 -13.38 21.75 -18.88
N ARG A 88 -13.86 20.98 -17.90
CA ARG A 88 -14.33 21.52 -16.62
C ARG A 88 -13.19 22.17 -15.85
N ILE A 89 -12.04 21.49 -15.71
CA ILE A 89 -10.87 22.06 -15.05
C ILE A 89 -10.46 23.35 -15.76
N GLU A 90 -10.24 23.30 -17.09
CA GLU A 90 -9.84 24.45 -17.91
C GLU A 90 -10.75 25.67 -17.71
N ARG A 91 -12.07 25.47 -17.72
CA ARG A 91 -13.06 26.54 -17.50
C ARG A 91 -13.00 27.10 -16.08
N ASP A 92 -13.03 26.24 -15.08
CA ASP A 92 -13.17 26.65 -13.68
C ASP A 92 -11.88 27.34 -13.18
N THR A 93 -10.71 26.89 -13.65
CA THR A 93 -9.41 27.46 -13.27
C THR A 93 -8.90 28.52 -14.25
N LYS A 94 -9.62 28.78 -15.36
CA LYS A 94 -9.23 29.70 -16.43
C LYS A 94 -7.85 29.36 -17.02
N THR A 95 -7.62 28.08 -17.28
CA THR A 95 -6.35 27.55 -17.81
C THR A 95 -6.55 26.76 -19.10
N ASP A 96 -5.48 26.53 -19.84
CA ASP A 96 -5.39 25.63 -20.99
C ASP A 96 -4.49 24.45 -20.63
N ILE A 97 -5.02 23.23 -20.75
CA ILE A 97 -4.32 21.99 -20.37
C ILE A 97 -3.92 21.22 -21.63
N LYS A 98 -2.62 21.16 -21.90
CA LYS A 98 -2.04 20.36 -22.98
C LYS A 98 -1.65 18.98 -22.46
N ILE A 99 -2.33 17.96 -22.98
CA ILE A 99 -2.05 16.55 -22.72
C ILE A 99 -1.40 15.95 -23.98
N PRO A 100 -0.28 15.21 -23.85
CA PRO A 100 0.34 14.51 -24.97
C PRO A 100 -0.66 13.61 -25.71
N ARG A 101 -0.57 13.55 -27.05
CA ARG A 101 -1.44 12.68 -27.85
C ARG A 101 -1.06 11.22 -27.65
N GLN A 102 -1.99 10.31 -27.94
CA GLN A 102 -1.72 8.88 -27.91
C GLN A 102 -0.54 8.54 -28.85
N GLY A 103 0.46 7.84 -28.31
CA GLY A 103 1.69 7.50 -29.03
C GLY A 103 2.79 8.56 -29.00
N GLN A 104 2.53 9.73 -28.42
CA GLN A 104 3.57 10.73 -28.13
C GLN A 104 4.04 10.60 -26.68
N ASP A 105 5.34 10.82 -26.47
CA ASP A 105 5.93 11.02 -25.15
C ASP A 105 5.91 12.51 -24.81
N GLY A 106 5.77 12.83 -23.53
CA GLY A 106 5.82 14.21 -23.05
C GLY A 106 5.06 14.41 -21.74
N ASP A 107 5.26 15.60 -21.17
CA ASP A 107 4.61 16.03 -19.95
C ASP A 107 3.23 16.63 -20.21
N VAL A 108 2.38 16.59 -19.17
CA VAL A 108 1.20 17.46 -19.11
C VAL A 108 1.67 18.88 -18.85
N ALA A 109 1.20 19.83 -19.68
CA ALA A 109 1.52 21.24 -19.53
C ALA A 109 0.25 22.05 -19.27
N ILE A 110 0.28 22.93 -18.28
CA ILE A 110 -0.81 23.83 -17.95
C ILE A 110 -0.36 25.26 -18.24
N PHE A 111 -1.24 26.05 -18.84
CA PHE A 111 -1.03 27.48 -19.09
C PHE A 111 -2.17 28.29 -18.49
N GLY A 112 -1.87 29.41 -17.86
CA GLY A 112 -2.88 30.26 -17.24
C GLY A 112 -2.45 31.72 -17.13
N PRO A 113 -3.37 32.64 -16.85
CA PRO A 113 -3.08 34.07 -16.76
C PRO A 113 -2.33 34.47 -15.48
N THR A 114 -2.45 33.66 -14.41
CA THR A 114 -1.75 33.86 -13.13
C THR A 114 -1.15 32.55 -12.62
N ALA A 115 -0.17 32.64 -11.72
CA ALA A 115 0.42 31.46 -11.09
C ALA A 115 -0.61 30.68 -10.26
N GLN A 116 -1.53 31.37 -9.58
CA GLN A 116 -2.60 30.78 -8.78
C GLN A 116 -3.56 29.94 -9.65
N ASN A 117 -3.92 30.43 -10.84
CA ASN A 117 -4.76 29.66 -11.78
C ASN A 117 -4.07 28.35 -12.20
N VAL A 118 -2.77 28.41 -12.51
CA VAL A 118 -1.97 27.23 -12.88
C VAL A 118 -1.85 26.24 -11.72
N LYS A 119 -1.59 26.73 -10.50
CA LYS A 119 -1.54 25.92 -9.27
C LYS A 119 -2.86 25.20 -9.00
N ALA A 120 -3.99 25.93 -9.06
CA ALA A 120 -5.31 25.35 -8.86
C ALA A 120 -5.62 24.23 -9.87
N ALA A 121 -5.29 24.43 -11.15
CA ALA A 121 -5.45 23.42 -12.19
C ALA A 121 -4.56 22.19 -11.92
N ARG A 122 -3.30 22.40 -11.54
CA ARG A 122 -2.36 21.32 -11.21
C ARG A 122 -2.83 20.50 -10.01
N ARG A 123 -3.30 21.14 -8.94
CA ARG A 123 -3.88 20.46 -7.77
C ARG A 123 -5.07 19.58 -8.17
N ARG A 124 -6.00 20.09 -9.00
CA ARG A 124 -7.13 19.31 -9.52
C ARG A 124 -6.70 18.09 -10.33
N ILE A 125 -5.68 18.22 -11.18
CA ILE A 125 -5.12 17.09 -11.92
C ILE A 125 -4.47 16.08 -10.98
N ASN A 126 -3.67 16.53 -10.01
CA ASN A 126 -3.01 15.66 -9.03
C ASN A 126 -4.03 14.83 -8.25
N MET A 127 -5.12 15.43 -7.76
CA MET A 127 -6.19 14.70 -7.06
C MET A 127 -6.79 13.58 -7.92
N ILE A 128 -7.03 13.83 -9.21
CA ILE A 128 -7.53 12.81 -10.15
C ILE A 128 -6.51 11.68 -10.31
N VAL A 129 -5.22 12.01 -10.48
CA VAL A 129 -4.15 11.03 -10.63
C VAL A 129 -4.01 10.18 -9.38
N VAL A 130 -3.96 10.78 -8.20
CA VAL A 130 -3.88 10.09 -6.91
C VAL A 130 -5.08 9.16 -6.73
N SER A 131 -6.30 9.66 -6.90
CA SER A 131 -7.52 8.83 -6.82
C SER A 131 -7.49 7.66 -7.81
N SER A 132 -7.05 7.91 -9.05
CA SER A 132 -6.93 6.87 -10.07
C SER A 132 -5.83 5.85 -9.74
N ARG A 133 -4.73 6.27 -9.11
CA ARG A 133 -3.62 5.43 -8.64
C ARG A 133 -4.06 4.52 -7.51
N MET A 134 -4.85 5.02 -6.56
CA MET A 134 -5.31 4.26 -5.40
C MET A 134 -6.24 3.08 -5.72
N LYS A 135 -6.78 3.05 -6.95
CA LYS A 135 -7.59 1.93 -7.47
C LYS A 135 -6.75 0.82 -8.12
N GLN A 136 -5.44 1.03 -8.24
CA GLN A 136 -4.55 0.13 -8.94
C GLN A 136 -3.92 -0.88 -7.99
N LYS A 137 -3.49 -2.03 -8.53
CA LYS A 137 -2.74 -3.01 -7.74
C LYS A 137 -1.34 -2.46 -7.42
N TYR A 138 -0.94 -2.58 -6.16
CA TYR A 138 0.41 -2.18 -5.73
C TYR A 138 1.50 -2.94 -6.50
N THR A 139 2.51 -2.21 -6.96
CA THR A 139 3.65 -2.73 -7.73
C THR A 139 4.96 -2.64 -6.95
N HIS A 140 5.04 -1.76 -5.95
CA HIS A 140 6.23 -1.55 -5.14
C HIS A 140 5.88 -1.37 -3.66
N PHE A 141 6.88 -1.49 -2.81
CA PHE A 141 6.77 -1.21 -1.39
C PHE A 141 8.11 -0.76 -0.81
N ILE A 142 8.07 0.06 0.24
CA ILE A 142 9.23 0.38 1.06
C ILE A 142 9.37 -0.69 2.13
N SER A 143 10.59 -1.21 2.32
CA SER A 143 10.87 -2.24 3.32
C SER A 143 12.23 -2.12 3.97
N ILE A 144 12.34 -2.68 5.17
CA ILE A 144 13.60 -2.99 5.84
C ILE A 144 13.79 -4.52 5.76
N PRO A 145 14.88 -5.02 5.14
CA PRO A 145 15.16 -6.45 5.08
C PRO A 145 15.34 -7.05 6.50
N MET A 146 14.68 -8.18 6.75
CA MET A 146 14.76 -8.93 8.02
C MET A 146 15.25 -10.37 7.78
N ASN A 147 15.93 -10.58 6.66
CA ASN A 147 16.36 -11.88 6.14
C ASN A 147 17.85 -12.16 6.44
N HIS A 148 18.40 -11.70 7.56
CA HIS A 148 19.76 -12.09 7.95
C HIS A 148 19.85 -13.61 8.15
N THR A 149 21.01 -14.23 7.88
CA THR A 149 21.19 -15.69 7.88
C THR A 149 20.70 -16.37 9.15
N ASP A 150 21.02 -15.81 10.32
CA ASP A 150 20.58 -16.35 11.61
C ASP A 150 19.07 -16.27 11.81
N VAL A 151 18.42 -15.21 11.31
CA VAL A 151 16.97 -15.05 11.36
C VAL A 151 16.29 -16.01 10.39
N GLN A 152 16.83 -16.18 9.18
CA GLN A 152 16.34 -17.18 8.23
C GLN A 152 16.42 -18.60 8.81
N LYS A 153 17.54 -18.93 9.46
CA LYS A 153 17.72 -20.24 10.12
C LYS A 153 16.69 -20.47 11.22
N ARG A 154 16.52 -19.52 12.15
CA ARG A 154 15.51 -19.63 13.20
C ARG A 154 14.08 -19.65 12.66
N PHE A 155 13.82 -18.95 11.55
CA PHE A 155 12.53 -19.01 10.89
C PHE A 155 12.23 -20.40 10.27
N GLU A 156 13.22 -21.06 9.66
CA GLU A 156 13.03 -22.43 9.18
C GLU A 156 12.85 -23.42 10.35
N GLU A 157 13.61 -23.27 11.45
CA GLU A 157 13.42 -24.06 12.67
C GLU A 157 12.00 -23.89 13.26
N PHE A 158 11.50 -22.65 13.28
CA PHE A 158 10.12 -22.33 13.66
C PHE A 158 9.11 -23.04 12.75
N LYS A 159 9.28 -22.94 11.43
CA LYS A 159 8.39 -23.58 10.45
C LYS A 159 8.36 -25.10 10.62
N GLU A 160 9.52 -25.74 10.74
CA GLU A 160 9.61 -27.19 10.97
C GLU A 160 8.89 -27.60 12.26
N SER A 161 9.10 -26.86 13.35
CA SER A 161 8.48 -27.12 14.65
C SER A 161 6.95 -26.93 14.60
N VAL A 162 6.48 -25.86 13.94
CA VAL A 162 5.05 -25.60 13.75
C VAL A 162 4.38 -26.71 12.94
N MET A 163 4.99 -27.13 11.82
CA MET A 163 4.44 -28.19 10.98
C MET A 163 4.40 -29.55 11.68
N ARG A 164 5.35 -29.81 12.58
CA ARG A 164 5.40 -31.05 13.38
C ARG A 164 4.42 -31.04 14.56
N GLU A 165 4.29 -29.90 15.24
CA GLU A 165 3.70 -29.85 16.58
C GLU A 165 2.35 -29.14 16.67
N CYS A 166 1.92 -28.46 15.60
CA CYS A 166 0.69 -27.68 15.55
C CYS A 166 -0.20 -28.07 14.34
N PRO A 167 -0.69 -29.32 14.24
CA PRO A 167 -1.65 -29.67 13.20
C PRO A 167 -2.92 -28.84 13.40
N GLY A 168 -3.27 -28.01 12.42
CA GLY A 168 -4.41 -27.11 12.45
C GLY A 168 -5.13 -27.10 11.11
N ARG A 169 -6.43 -26.83 11.13
CA ARG A 169 -7.23 -26.73 9.89
C ARG A 169 -6.58 -25.72 8.95
N GLY A 170 -6.29 -26.15 7.72
CA GLY A 170 -5.81 -25.28 6.65
C GLY A 170 -4.37 -24.80 6.83
N LEU A 171 -3.66 -25.14 7.93
CA LEU A 171 -2.25 -24.81 8.06
C LEU A 171 -1.44 -25.71 7.13
N ASP A 172 -0.65 -25.11 6.25
CA ASP A 172 0.15 -25.81 5.25
C ASP A 172 1.51 -25.15 5.09
N SER A 173 2.53 -25.94 4.75
CA SER A 173 3.90 -25.47 4.57
C SER A 173 4.05 -24.39 3.49
N SER A 174 3.18 -24.38 2.47
CA SER A 174 3.18 -23.35 1.41
C SER A 174 2.71 -21.98 1.89
N LEU A 175 2.08 -21.90 3.07
CA LEU A 175 1.65 -20.62 3.64
C LEU A 175 2.81 -19.79 4.21
N PHE A 176 3.96 -20.41 4.47
CA PHE A 176 5.12 -19.73 5.02
C PHE A 176 5.80 -18.90 3.93
N ILE A 177 6.16 -17.65 4.26
CA ILE A 177 6.97 -16.83 3.36
C ILE A 177 8.33 -17.51 3.13
N GLN A 178 8.94 -17.30 1.96
CA GLN A 178 10.32 -17.73 1.74
C GLN A 178 11.24 -16.99 2.72
N PRO A 179 12.20 -17.65 3.39
CA PRO A 179 13.07 -16.99 4.38
C PRO A 179 13.85 -15.82 3.81
N SER A 180 14.31 -15.95 2.55
CA SER A 180 15.01 -14.90 1.83
C SER A 180 14.16 -13.64 1.63
N LYS A 181 12.83 -13.72 1.79
CA LYS A 181 11.86 -12.63 1.65
C LYS A 181 11.38 -12.05 2.97
N LEU A 182 11.93 -12.43 4.13
CA LEU A 182 11.56 -11.80 5.40
C LEU A 182 11.88 -10.31 5.39
N HIS A 183 10.88 -9.47 5.69
CA HIS A 183 11.01 -8.02 5.70
C HIS A 183 9.96 -7.36 6.59
N LEU A 184 10.32 -6.17 7.07
CA LEU A 184 9.39 -5.23 7.67
C LEU A 184 8.86 -4.29 6.57
N THR A 185 7.56 -4.32 6.31
CA THR A 185 6.91 -3.45 5.32
C THR A 185 6.61 -2.10 5.95
N ILE A 186 7.05 -1.02 5.30
CA ILE A 186 6.79 0.36 5.74
C ILE A 186 5.57 0.93 5.03
N GLY A 187 5.49 0.77 3.71
CA GLY A 187 4.36 1.27 2.93
C GLY A 187 4.33 0.68 1.52
N VAL A 188 3.14 0.62 0.93
CA VAL A 188 2.90 0.04 -0.40
C VAL A 188 2.48 1.13 -1.38
N MET A 189 2.86 0.98 -2.65
CA MET A 189 2.57 1.97 -3.68
C MET A 189 2.39 1.34 -5.06
N CYS A 190 1.88 2.14 -6.00
CA CYS A 190 1.74 1.75 -7.39
C CYS A 190 2.49 2.72 -8.29
N LEU A 191 3.51 2.20 -8.98
CA LEU A 191 4.34 2.92 -9.97
C LEU A 191 4.10 2.30 -11.35
N MET A 192 3.66 3.12 -12.31
CA MET A 192 3.13 2.68 -13.60
C MET A 192 4.12 2.76 -14.75
N ASP A 193 5.16 3.58 -14.62
CA ASP A 193 6.20 3.70 -15.63
C ASP A 193 7.56 3.99 -15.00
N ASN A 194 8.59 4.10 -15.85
CA ASN A 194 9.96 4.30 -15.40
C ASN A 194 10.19 5.72 -14.84
N GLU A 195 9.48 6.73 -15.33
CA GLU A 195 9.59 8.10 -14.81
C GLU A 195 9.09 8.17 -13.36
N GLU A 196 7.97 7.51 -13.05
CA GLU A 196 7.50 7.39 -11.67
C GLU A 196 8.49 6.62 -10.79
N ARG A 197 9.11 5.54 -11.31
CA ARG A 197 10.16 4.80 -10.57
C ARG A 197 11.36 5.68 -10.26
N LEU A 198 11.82 6.46 -11.23
CA LEU A 198 12.94 7.40 -11.05
C LEU A 198 12.58 8.49 -10.03
N PHE A 199 11.40 9.10 -10.17
CA PHE A 199 10.92 10.12 -9.24
C PHE A 199 10.85 9.60 -7.80
N VAL A 200 10.25 8.44 -7.60
CA VAL A 200 10.09 7.84 -6.27
C VAL A 200 11.43 7.35 -5.69
N SER A 201 12.38 6.95 -6.53
CA SER A 201 13.74 6.62 -6.09
C SER A 201 14.48 7.86 -5.59
N LYS A 202 14.31 9.00 -6.28
CA LYS A 202 14.82 10.29 -5.81
C LYS A 202 14.14 10.69 -4.50
N LEU A 203 12.83 10.50 -4.39
CA LEU A 203 12.07 10.78 -3.16
C LEU A 203 12.61 9.98 -1.97
N LEU A 204 12.85 8.67 -2.14
CA LEU A 204 13.46 7.84 -1.09
C LEU A 204 14.88 8.30 -0.72
N THR A 205 15.67 8.69 -1.72
CA THR A 205 17.01 9.22 -1.51
C THR A 205 16.99 10.51 -0.70
N GLU A 206 16.06 11.43 -0.97
CA GLU A 206 15.88 12.65 -0.17
C GLU A 206 15.37 12.35 1.24
N ALA A 207 14.48 11.36 1.38
CA ALA A 207 13.97 10.91 2.67
C ALA A 207 15.09 10.36 3.58
N LYS A 208 16.21 9.89 3.02
CA LYS A 208 17.42 9.55 3.78
C LYS A 208 17.81 10.69 4.72
N GLU A 209 18.04 11.87 4.16
CA GLU A 209 18.58 13.03 4.88
C GLU A 209 17.49 13.77 5.66
N LYS A 210 16.26 13.78 5.14
CA LYS A 210 15.13 14.49 5.77
C LYS A 210 14.51 13.73 6.94
N ILE A 211 14.55 12.39 6.92
CA ILE A 211 13.77 11.54 7.84
C ILE A 211 14.63 10.49 8.50
N ILE A 212 15.30 9.63 7.72
CA ILE A 212 15.97 8.44 8.26
C ILE A 212 17.18 8.82 9.13
N MET A 213 18.16 9.54 8.58
CA MET A 213 19.41 9.87 9.27
C MET A 213 19.22 10.80 10.48
N PRO A 214 18.30 11.79 10.47
CA PRO A 214 17.99 12.56 11.67
C PRO A 214 17.53 11.69 12.85
N VAL A 215 16.71 10.66 12.60
CA VAL A 215 16.23 9.74 13.64
C VAL A 215 17.34 8.77 14.09
N LEU A 216 18.20 8.32 13.18
CA LEU A 216 19.28 7.38 13.50
C LEU A 216 20.52 8.03 14.15
N ARG A 217 20.62 9.36 14.14
CA ARG A 217 21.80 10.09 14.62
C ARG A 217 22.07 9.77 16.10
N GLY A 218 23.22 9.16 16.38
CA GLY A 218 23.62 8.80 17.75
C GLY A 218 23.06 7.45 18.24
N HIS A 219 22.34 6.72 17.39
CA HIS A 219 21.72 5.43 17.71
C HIS A 219 22.22 4.27 16.84
N LEU A 220 23.23 4.52 15.99
CA LEU A 220 23.88 3.50 15.17
C LEU A 220 24.97 2.75 15.95
N PRO A 221 25.14 1.43 15.74
CA PRO A 221 24.31 0.56 14.91
C PRO A 221 22.94 0.29 15.56
N LEU A 222 21.85 0.50 14.81
CA LEU A 222 20.51 0.21 15.30
C LEU A 222 20.16 -1.25 15.00
N LYS A 223 19.79 -1.99 16.03
CA LYS A 223 19.41 -3.39 15.94
C LYS A 223 17.91 -3.58 16.14
N ILE A 224 17.29 -4.42 15.32
CA ILE A 224 15.86 -4.73 15.34
C ILE A 224 15.71 -6.21 15.68
N ARG A 225 15.06 -6.51 16.81
CA ARG A 225 14.74 -7.87 17.23
C ARG A 225 13.37 -8.26 16.70
N LEU A 226 13.30 -9.42 16.03
CA LEU A 226 12.07 -10.07 15.61
C LEU A 226 11.71 -11.14 16.65
N LYS A 227 10.71 -10.85 17.48
CA LYS A 227 10.30 -11.77 18.56
C LYS A 227 8.82 -11.66 18.82
N GLY A 228 8.21 -12.82 19.08
CA GLY A 228 6.82 -12.95 19.42
C GLY A 228 5.90 -12.92 18.20
N LEU A 229 4.68 -13.42 18.38
CA LEU A 229 3.71 -13.63 17.31
C LEU A 229 2.44 -12.85 17.55
N SER A 230 1.87 -12.36 16.46
CA SER A 230 0.51 -11.85 16.40
C SER A 230 -0.08 -12.12 15.02
N TYR A 231 -1.33 -11.72 14.81
CA TYR A 231 -2.06 -12.01 13.58
C TYR A 231 -2.96 -10.85 13.17
N MET A 232 -3.37 -10.89 11.90
CA MET A 232 -4.36 -9.95 11.35
C MET A 232 -5.75 -10.54 11.56
N ASN A 233 -6.71 -9.68 11.92
CA ASN A 233 -8.09 -9.99 12.32
C ASN A 233 -8.20 -10.51 13.77
N ASP A 234 -9.43 -10.73 14.25
CA ASP A 234 -9.72 -10.95 15.68
C ASP A 234 -9.97 -12.43 16.07
N ASP A 235 -10.08 -13.34 15.11
CA ASP A 235 -10.36 -14.76 15.37
C ASP A 235 -9.12 -15.65 15.09
N PRO A 236 -8.46 -16.20 16.12
CA PRO A 236 -7.27 -17.04 15.97
C PRO A 236 -7.55 -18.41 15.32
N SER A 237 -8.82 -18.80 15.13
CA SER A 237 -9.21 -19.99 14.37
C SER A 237 -9.40 -19.74 12.87
N GLN A 238 -9.39 -18.46 12.46
CA GLN A 238 -9.62 -17.98 11.09
C GLN A 238 -8.54 -16.99 10.65
N ILE A 239 -7.27 -17.32 10.89
CA ILE A 239 -6.15 -16.44 10.57
C ILE A 239 -5.87 -16.44 9.08
N ASP A 240 -5.63 -15.24 8.56
CA ASP A 240 -5.24 -15.00 7.19
C ASP A 240 -3.77 -14.59 7.06
N VAL A 241 -3.26 -13.87 8.06
CA VAL A 241 -1.87 -13.42 8.15
C VAL A 241 -1.43 -13.56 9.60
N LEU A 242 -0.37 -14.32 9.83
CA LEU A 242 0.36 -14.37 11.10
C LEU A 242 1.73 -13.73 10.88
N TYR A 243 2.12 -12.86 11.79
CA TYR A 243 3.31 -12.04 11.69
C TYR A 243 4.09 -12.00 13.01
N GLY A 244 5.38 -11.72 12.89
CA GLY A 244 6.24 -11.47 14.04
C GLY A 244 6.26 -9.99 14.42
N LEU A 245 6.42 -9.73 15.71
CA LEU A 245 6.57 -8.39 16.26
C LEU A 245 8.03 -7.95 16.19
N VAL A 246 8.24 -6.63 16.04
CA VAL A 246 9.56 -6.03 15.96
C VAL A 246 9.75 -5.01 17.08
N GLN A 247 10.96 -4.95 17.62
CA GLN A 247 11.35 -3.96 18.63
C GLN A 247 12.84 -3.63 18.49
N GLU A 248 13.23 -2.42 18.85
CA GLU A 248 14.64 -2.05 18.93
C GLU A 248 15.37 -2.85 20.04
N GLU A 249 16.60 -3.29 19.76
CA GLU A 249 17.45 -4.00 20.69
C GLU A 249 18.55 -3.08 21.23
N GLY A 250 18.60 -2.89 22.55
CA GLY A 250 19.71 -2.20 23.22
C GLY A 250 19.75 -0.68 23.01
N GLY A 251 18.68 -0.08 22.48
CA GLY A 251 18.56 1.36 22.25
C GLY A 251 17.18 1.92 22.65
N PRO A 252 16.93 3.22 22.40
CA PRO A 252 15.63 3.84 22.60
C PRO A 252 14.54 3.16 21.76
N GLN A 253 13.35 3.03 22.33
CA GLN A 253 12.19 2.48 21.62
C GLN A 253 11.53 3.52 20.73
N GLY A 254 10.93 3.08 19.62
CA GLY A 254 10.11 3.91 18.74
C GLY A 254 10.85 4.62 17.60
N LEU A 255 12.15 4.40 17.45
CA LEU A 255 12.95 4.95 16.35
C LEU A 255 12.47 4.41 15.00
N ILE A 256 12.19 3.11 14.91
CA ILE A 256 11.68 2.48 13.68
C ILE A 256 10.26 2.95 13.38
N GLN A 257 9.44 3.17 14.40
CA GLN A 257 8.09 3.71 14.26
C GLN A 257 8.16 5.14 13.68
N GLN A 258 8.99 6.00 14.26
CA GLN A 258 9.20 7.37 13.77
C GLN A 258 9.68 7.40 12.31
N ILE A 259 10.61 6.51 11.92
CA ILE A 259 11.05 6.40 10.53
C ILE A 259 9.91 5.94 9.64
N ALA A 260 9.14 4.93 10.05
CA ALA A 260 8.05 4.38 9.26
C ALA A 260 6.95 5.40 9.01
N ASP A 261 6.49 6.08 10.07
CA ASP A 261 5.44 7.10 10.00
C ASP A 261 5.90 8.30 9.18
N GLY A 262 7.14 8.77 9.40
CA GLY A 262 7.72 9.85 8.61
C GLY A 262 7.80 9.50 7.12
N LEU A 263 8.24 8.28 6.78
CA LEU A 263 8.29 7.82 5.39
C LEU A 263 6.89 7.73 4.77
N VAL A 264 5.91 7.16 5.47
CA VAL A 264 4.54 7.07 4.95
C VAL A 264 3.94 8.45 4.72
N GLN A 265 4.10 9.38 5.68
CA GLN A 265 3.65 10.76 5.53
C GLN A 265 4.33 11.47 4.35
N TYR A 266 5.65 11.33 4.21
CA TYR A 266 6.40 11.95 3.11
C TYR A 266 5.97 11.44 1.73
N PHE A 267 5.70 10.14 1.60
CA PHE A 267 5.24 9.55 0.34
C PHE A 267 3.75 9.76 0.10
N ASN A 268 2.94 9.92 1.14
CA ASN A 268 1.55 10.36 1.04
C ASN A 268 1.48 11.79 0.47
N LYS A 269 2.24 12.74 1.04
CA LYS A 269 2.31 14.12 0.54
C LYS A 269 2.74 14.19 -0.93
N ALA A 270 3.64 13.29 -1.35
CA ALA A 270 4.03 13.17 -2.76
C ALA A 270 2.99 12.46 -3.67
N GLY A 271 1.89 11.94 -3.12
CA GLY A 271 0.79 11.31 -3.86
C GLY A 271 1.02 9.83 -4.23
N PHE A 272 1.94 9.13 -3.56
CA PHE A 272 2.31 7.75 -3.88
C PHE A 272 1.85 6.70 -2.85
N MET A 273 1.49 7.12 -1.64
CA MET A 273 0.90 6.27 -0.60
C MET A 273 -0.45 6.82 -0.16
N LYS A 274 -1.34 5.95 0.33
CA LYS A 274 -2.55 6.40 1.02
C LYS A 274 -2.18 6.90 2.40
N ASP A 275 -3.02 7.77 2.95
CA ASP A 275 -3.07 7.95 4.39
C ASP A 275 -3.38 6.62 5.05
N ASN A 276 -2.87 6.45 6.28
CA ASN A 276 -2.94 5.19 7.02
C ASN A 276 -4.33 4.57 6.87
N GLU A 277 -4.37 3.38 6.27
CA GLU A 277 -5.60 2.61 6.18
C GLU A 277 -6.15 2.43 7.61
N TYR A 278 -7.43 2.73 7.81
CA TYR A 278 -8.19 2.52 9.05
C TYR A 278 -8.04 3.54 10.19
N ASP A 279 -7.76 4.83 9.91
CA ASP A 279 -7.63 5.88 10.95
C ASP A 279 -6.55 5.56 12.01
N LEU A 280 -5.59 4.70 11.67
CA LEU A 280 -4.50 4.36 12.56
C LEU A 280 -3.51 5.52 12.60
N GLU A 281 -3.20 5.99 13.81
CA GLU A 281 -2.21 7.06 14.00
C GLU A 281 -0.82 6.66 13.49
N ASN A 282 -0.50 5.35 13.54
CA ASN A 282 0.84 4.83 13.27
C ASN A 282 0.82 3.63 12.32
N VAL A 283 1.89 3.47 11.53
CA VAL A 283 2.14 2.30 10.70
C VAL A 283 2.23 1.06 11.58
N LYS A 284 1.43 0.04 11.30
CA LYS A 284 1.49 -1.25 12.01
C LYS A 284 2.75 -2.01 11.61
N LEU A 285 3.82 -1.86 12.39
CA LEU A 285 5.09 -2.56 12.16
C LEU A 285 4.96 -4.06 12.40
N HIS A 286 5.29 -4.86 11.39
CA HIS A 286 5.27 -6.32 11.49
C HIS A 286 6.10 -6.99 10.38
N VAL A 287 6.57 -8.21 10.64
CA VAL A 287 7.18 -9.09 9.63
C VAL A 287 6.20 -10.23 9.33
N THR A 288 5.67 -10.29 8.11
CA THR A 288 4.75 -11.40 7.73
C THR A 288 5.50 -12.72 7.73
N LEU A 289 4.99 -13.72 8.45
CA LEU A 289 5.59 -15.05 8.57
C LEU A 289 4.77 -16.11 7.81
N ILE A 290 3.45 -16.09 8.00
CA ILE A 290 2.50 -17.03 7.38
C ILE A 290 1.37 -16.23 6.75
N ASN A 291 1.01 -16.54 5.51
CA ASN A 291 -0.07 -15.87 4.80
C ASN A 291 -0.88 -16.88 3.97
N SER A 292 -2.20 -16.91 4.19
CA SER A 292 -3.13 -17.78 3.45
C SER A 292 -3.12 -17.51 1.93
N LYS A 293 -2.67 -16.33 1.49
CA LYS A 293 -2.52 -16.01 0.06
C LYS A 293 -1.40 -16.77 -0.64
N TYR A 294 -0.45 -17.36 0.09
CA TYR A 294 0.66 -18.12 -0.49
C TYR A 294 0.31 -19.58 -0.78
N ARG A 295 -0.89 -20.03 -0.36
CA ARG A 295 -1.33 -21.41 -0.56
C ARG A 295 -1.15 -21.85 -2.01
N VAL A 296 -0.29 -22.86 -2.21
CA VAL A 296 -0.14 -23.55 -3.49
C VAL A 296 -1.18 -24.66 -3.52
N ARG A 297 -2.13 -24.60 -4.45
CA ARG A 297 -3.11 -25.68 -4.65
C ARG A 297 -2.54 -26.70 -5.65
N SER A 298 -2.62 -27.99 -5.33
CA SER A 298 -2.26 -29.06 -6.25
C SER A 298 -3.27 -29.13 -7.41
N GLU A 299 -2.78 -29.37 -8.63
CA GLU A 299 -3.61 -29.52 -9.83
C GLU A 299 -4.65 -30.66 -9.72
N SER A 300 -4.47 -31.60 -8.78
CA SER A 300 -5.37 -32.73 -8.53
C SER A 300 -6.76 -32.33 -8.00
N ALA A 301 -6.96 -31.12 -7.48
CA ALA A 301 -8.29 -30.62 -7.07
C ALA A 301 -9.11 -30.04 -8.23
N SER A 302 -8.56 -30.03 -9.46
CA SER A 302 -9.20 -29.43 -10.65
C SER A 302 -9.91 -30.44 -11.57
N LEU A 303 -9.90 -31.74 -11.21
CA LEU A 303 -10.47 -32.81 -12.03
C LEU A 303 -11.90 -33.23 -11.65
N GLU A 304 -12.47 -32.66 -10.58
CA GLU A 304 -13.88 -32.88 -10.22
C GLU A 304 -14.63 -31.55 -10.32
N ASN A 305 -15.52 -31.45 -11.31
CA ASN A 305 -16.37 -30.29 -11.68
C ASN A 305 -15.78 -29.26 -12.64
N SER A 306 -15.48 -29.72 -13.85
CA SER A 306 -15.24 -28.87 -15.02
C SER A 306 -16.56 -28.36 -15.63
N GLU A 307 -17.31 -27.50 -14.92
CA GLU A 307 -18.46 -26.75 -15.52
C GLU A 307 -18.68 -25.33 -14.95
N SER A 308 -17.75 -24.74 -14.19
CA SER A 308 -17.89 -23.32 -13.77
C SER A 308 -16.59 -22.52 -13.82
N LYS A 309 -16.18 -22.15 -15.03
CA LYS A 309 -15.18 -21.10 -15.25
C LYS A 309 -15.78 -19.73 -14.93
N SER A 310 -15.74 -19.28 -13.66
CA SER A 310 -15.51 -17.85 -13.26
C SER A 310 -15.73 -17.52 -11.78
N THR A 311 -15.72 -18.47 -10.82
CA THR A 311 -15.70 -18.08 -9.40
C THR A 311 -14.27 -17.81 -8.97
N ARG A 312 -13.96 -16.53 -8.73
CA ARG A 312 -12.74 -16.07 -8.06
C ARG A 312 -12.68 -16.79 -6.70
N GLN A 313 -11.97 -17.93 -6.63
CA GLN A 313 -12.03 -18.83 -5.47
C GLN A 313 -11.64 -18.07 -4.19
N GLN A 314 -12.51 -18.19 -3.18
CA GLN A 314 -12.44 -17.44 -1.93
C GLN A 314 -11.17 -17.81 -1.15
N ARG A 315 -10.55 -16.81 -0.51
CA ARG A 315 -9.38 -16.97 0.35
C ARG A 315 -9.69 -17.95 1.48
N GLU A 316 -8.78 -18.90 1.73
CA GLU A 316 -8.96 -19.93 2.76
C GLU A 316 -8.01 -19.68 3.94
N SER A 317 -8.59 -19.23 5.05
CA SER A 317 -7.92 -19.03 6.35
C SER A 317 -7.39 -20.33 6.95
N PHE A 318 -6.55 -20.21 7.98
CA PHE A 318 -6.04 -21.33 8.77
C PHE A 318 -6.28 -21.14 10.27
N ASP A 319 -6.34 -22.25 11.02
CA ASP A 319 -6.42 -22.24 12.48
C ASP A 319 -5.02 -22.11 13.09
N GLY A 320 -4.73 -20.98 13.72
CA GLY A 320 -3.43 -20.69 14.32
C GLY A 320 -3.39 -20.84 15.84
N ARG A 321 -4.44 -21.31 16.50
CA ARG A 321 -4.50 -21.40 17.98
C ARG A 321 -3.35 -22.22 18.56
N GLY A 322 -3.03 -23.36 17.95
CA GLY A 322 -1.91 -24.20 18.39
C GLY A 322 -0.55 -23.50 18.25
N VAL A 323 -0.37 -22.75 17.15
CA VAL A 323 0.85 -21.96 16.89
C VAL A 323 1.01 -20.87 17.95
N LEU A 324 -0.06 -20.11 18.21
CA LEU A 324 -0.05 -19.05 19.21
C LEU A 324 0.15 -19.61 20.62
N GLN A 325 -0.46 -20.74 20.97
CA GLN A 325 -0.30 -21.35 22.29
C GLN A 325 1.15 -21.77 22.60
N LYS A 326 1.87 -22.32 21.61
CA LYS A 326 3.21 -22.87 21.80
C LYS A 326 4.34 -21.90 21.50
N PHE A 327 4.13 -21.01 20.54
CA PHE A 327 5.19 -20.18 19.96
C PHE A 327 4.93 -18.67 20.09
N ALA A 328 3.97 -18.24 20.93
CA ALA A 328 3.64 -16.82 21.13
C ALA A 328 4.86 -15.92 21.36
N ASP A 329 5.88 -16.41 22.08
CA ASP A 329 7.08 -15.65 22.45
C ASP A 329 8.34 -16.08 21.68
N TYR A 330 8.19 -16.80 20.56
CA TYR A 330 9.33 -17.32 19.79
C TYR A 330 10.26 -16.19 19.33
N ASP A 331 11.57 -16.37 19.54
CA ASP A 331 12.59 -15.38 19.22
C ASP A 331 13.30 -15.78 17.93
N PHE A 332 13.08 -15.00 16.86
CA PHE A 332 13.73 -15.21 15.57
C PHE A 332 15.11 -14.54 15.52
N GLY A 333 15.45 -13.74 16.53
CA GLY A 333 16.71 -13.04 16.67
C GLY A 333 16.70 -11.62 16.12
N THR A 334 17.89 -11.12 15.84
CA THR A 334 18.13 -9.69 15.65
C THR A 334 18.83 -9.41 14.32
N VAL A 335 18.45 -8.30 13.68
CA VAL A 335 19.05 -7.79 12.44
C VAL A 335 19.53 -6.36 12.66
N GLU A 336 20.67 -5.99 12.09
CA GLU A 336 21.11 -4.59 12.04
C GLU A 336 20.41 -3.84 10.90
N LEU A 337 19.90 -2.64 11.18
CA LEU A 337 19.34 -1.76 10.16
C LEU A 337 20.48 -1.19 9.30
N THR A 338 20.70 -1.78 8.14
CA THR A 338 21.76 -1.36 7.21
C THR A 338 21.22 -0.54 6.03
N ALA A 339 19.99 -0.79 5.58
CA ALA A 339 19.39 -0.11 4.46
C ALA A 339 17.85 -0.15 4.46
N VAL A 340 17.24 0.82 3.77
CA VAL A 340 15.82 0.86 3.41
C VAL A 340 15.69 0.66 1.91
N HIS A 341 14.81 -0.26 1.49
CA HIS A 341 14.66 -0.67 0.10
C HIS A 341 13.33 -0.18 -0.47
N LEU A 342 13.36 0.39 -1.68
CA LEU A 342 12.20 0.45 -2.56
C LEU A 342 12.17 -0.84 -3.39
N SER A 343 11.33 -1.77 -3.01
CA SER A 343 11.29 -3.13 -3.56
C SER A 343 10.20 -3.29 -4.63
N GLN A 344 10.52 -4.00 -5.70
CA GLN A 344 9.56 -4.42 -6.72
C GLN A 344 8.79 -5.63 -6.25
N ARG A 345 7.46 -5.54 -6.26
CA ARG A 345 6.59 -6.66 -5.94
C ARG A 345 6.65 -7.68 -7.09
N HIS A 346 6.68 -8.97 -6.75
CA HIS A 346 6.72 -10.10 -7.69
C HIS A 346 8.02 -10.27 -8.50
N THR A 347 9.03 -9.43 -8.30
CA THR A 347 10.35 -9.58 -8.92
C THR A 347 11.39 -9.92 -7.85
N MET A 348 12.25 -10.92 -8.10
CA MET A 348 13.31 -11.32 -7.18
C MET A 348 14.67 -10.85 -7.70
N GLY A 349 15.53 -10.42 -6.77
CA GLY A 349 16.93 -10.12 -7.04
C GLY A 349 17.80 -11.38 -6.99
N PRO A 350 19.11 -11.24 -7.27
CA PRO A 350 20.06 -12.37 -7.27
C PRO A 350 20.24 -13.07 -5.92
N ASP A 351 19.97 -12.37 -4.83
CA ASP A 351 20.04 -12.86 -3.44
C ASP A 351 18.75 -13.57 -2.98
N GLY A 352 17.74 -13.66 -3.85
CA GLY A 352 16.44 -14.23 -3.53
C GLY A 352 15.53 -13.29 -2.72
N TYR A 353 15.97 -12.07 -2.40
CA TYR A 353 15.12 -11.01 -1.88
C TYR A 353 14.33 -10.35 -3.02
N TYR A 354 13.49 -9.38 -2.70
CA TYR A 354 12.79 -8.59 -3.72
C TYR A 354 13.78 -7.71 -4.48
N GLN A 355 13.66 -7.67 -5.82
CA GLN A 355 14.50 -6.82 -6.66
C GLN A 355 14.30 -5.35 -6.25
N PRO A 356 15.34 -4.65 -5.78
CA PRO A 356 15.22 -3.24 -5.48
C PRO A 356 15.15 -2.41 -6.75
N THR A 357 14.28 -1.40 -6.76
CA THR A 357 14.35 -0.25 -7.66
C THR A 357 15.34 0.77 -7.13
N CYS A 358 15.40 0.95 -5.80
CA CYS A 358 16.32 1.83 -5.11
C CYS A 358 16.66 1.24 -3.74
N VAL A 359 17.90 1.44 -3.27
CA VAL A 359 18.36 1.08 -1.94
C VAL A 359 19.03 2.31 -1.32
N VAL A 360 18.63 2.65 -0.11
CA VAL A 360 19.18 3.77 0.65
C VAL A 360 19.90 3.23 1.88
N PRO A 361 21.23 3.43 2.01
CA PRO A 361 21.99 2.98 3.16
C PRO A 361 21.68 3.83 4.41
N CYS A 362 21.66 3.17 5.57
CA CYS A 362 21.44 3.75 6.89
C CYS A 362 22.75 3.98 7.66
N HIS A 363 23.77 4.48 6.96
CA HIS A 363 25.08 4.85 7.52
C HIS A 363 25.63 6.12 6.86
#